data_AF-A0A4Y9PNK9-F1
#
_entry.id   AF-A0A4Y9PNK9-F1
#
_cell.length_a   1.000
_cell.length_b   1.000
_cell.length_c   1.000
_cell.angle_alpha   90.00
_cell.angle_beta   90.00
_cell.angle_gamma   90.00
#
_symmetry.space_group_name_H-M   'P 1'
#
loop_
_entity.id
_entity.type
_entity.pdbx_description
1 polymer ?
#
loop_
_entity_poly.entity_id
_entity_poly.type
_entity_poly.pdbx_seq_one_letter_code
_entity_poly.pdbx_strand_id
1 'polypeptide(L)'
;MARACRRARWLDTHTRPTPGPQCAAVPVVPQAEGVSDESYVEKEYQRDEKYLSDRITADGRDGWPVEPGRYRLIAARACPWANRSIIVRRLLGLESVISMGLCGPTHDERSWTFDLDPGGRDPVLGYERLQEAFFARDPDYSRGITVPAIVDVPSGAVVTNNFPQITLDLSTEWTAYHRDGAPDLYPEKLRDEMEEVMQRIYTEVNNGVYRCGFSGSQRAYDKSFQRLFTALDWLEDRLASQRYLMGETITEADVRLFTTLARFDPVYHGHFKTNRNKLTEMPALWAYARDLFQTPGFGDTIDFPQIKEHYYVVHTDINPTQIVPMGPDTSNWLTPHGREELGGSPFGDGTPPGPVADGEEVPADHGPGGVPHR
;
A
#
# COMPACT_ATOMS: atom_id res chain seq x y z
N MET A 1 7.36 30.45 41.54
CA MET A 1 7.23 31.85 42.01
C MET A 1 8.65 32.41 42.22
N ALA A 2 9.26 32.93 41.14
CA ALA A 2 10.54 33.63 41.18
C ALA A 2 10.42 34.82 40.23
N ARG A 3 10.70 36.01 40.79
CA ARG A 3 10.57 37.32 40.18
C ARG A 3 11.89 37.75 39.52
N ALA A 4 11.74 38.83 38.75
CA ALA A 4 12.72 39.87 38.39
C ALA A 4 13.19 39.77 36.92
N CYS A 5 13.33 40.87 36.17
CA CYS A 5 13.61 42.23 36.62
C CYS A 5 13.06 43.29 35.64
N ARG A 6 12.90 44.51 36.19
CA ARG A 6 12.30 45.69 35.54
C ARG A 6 13.32 46.45 34.68
N ARG A 7 12.75 47.23 33.77
CA ARG A 7 13.31 48.31 32.93
C ARG A 7 14.24 49.29 33.67
N ALA A 8 15.19 49.87 32.92
CA ALA A 8 15.59 51.27 33.03
C ALA A 8 16.05 51.81 31.65
N ARG A 9 15.66 53.06 31.37
CA ARG A 9 15.91 53.85 30.14
C ARG A 9 17.21 54.66 30.26
N TRP A 10 17.79 55.06 29.13
CA TRP A 10 18.49 56.36 28.97
C TRP A 10 18.26 56.94 27.55
N LEU A 11 18.36 58.27 27.49
CA LEU A 11 17.95 59.28 26.49
C LEU A 11 18.63 59.18 25.10
N ASP A 12 17.89 59.32 23.99
CA ASP A 12 17.56 60.55 23.20
C ASP A 12 18.71 61.08 22.34
N THR A 13 18.62 60.91 21.01
CA THR A 13 19.13 61.86 20.01
C THR A 13 18.26 61.80 18.76
N HIS A 14 17.89 62.99 18.28
CA HIS A 14 16.98 63.26 17.19
C HIS A 14 17.58 62.96 15.81
N THR A 15 16.86 62.25 14.95
CA THR A 15 16.85 62.47 13.49
C THR A 15 15.55 61.89 12.91
N ARG A 16 14.76 62.72 12.20
CA ARG A 16 13.65 62.26 11.35
C ARG A 16 14.18 61.99 9.94
N PRO A 17 13.70 60.92 9.28
CA PRO A 17 13.43 61.00 7.85
C PRO A 17 12.04 60.45 7.46
N THR A 18 11.39 61.23 6.58
CA THR A 18 10.36 60.95 5.55
C THR A 18 9.46 59.69 5.62
N PRO A 19 8.13 59.82 5.41
CA PRO A 19 7.23 58.67 5.29
C PRO A 19 7.38 57.98 3.93
N GLY A 20 7.67 56.68 3.95
CA GLY A 20 7.60 55.79 2.79
C GLY A 20 6.15 55.47 2.39
N PRO A 21 5.94 54.92 1.18
CA PRO A 21 4.61 54.70 0.63
C PRO A 21 3.84 53.64 1.44
N GLN A 22 2.56 53.90 1.68
CA GLN A 22 1.63 53.01 2.36
C GLN A 22 1.51 51.68 1.59
N CYS A 23 1.86 50.56 2.23
CA CYS A 23 1.42 49.25 1.78
C CYS A 23 -0.10 49.17 1.91
N ALA A 24 -0.78 49.04 0.77
CA ALA A 24 -2.19 48.73 0.73
C ALA A 24 -2.45 47.37 1.41
N ALA A 25 -3.44 47.32 2.30
CA ALA A 25 -3.87 46.10 2.95
C ALA A 25 -4.47 45.14 1.91
N VAL A 26 -3.96 43.91 1.87
CA VAL A 26 -4.56 42.80 1.12
C VAL A 26 -5.85 42.41 1.84
N PRO A 27 -7.01 42.30 1.16
CA PRO A 27 -8.23 41.86 1.81
C PRO A 27 -8.10 40.39 2.25
N VAL A 28 -8.40 40.12 3.51
CA VAL A 28 -8.50 38.77 4.06
C VAL A 28 -9.73 38.11 3.44
N VAL A 29 -9.50 37.10 2.61
CA VAL A 29 -10.56 36.19 2.13
C VAL A 29 -11.00 35.35 3.33
N PRO A 30 -12.30 35.24 3.64
CA PRO A 30 -12.75 34.39 4.73
C PRO A 30 -12.44 32.94 4.38
N GLN A 31 -11.79 32.22 5.31
CA GLN A 31 -11.65 30.78 5.22
C GLN A 31 -13.05 30.15 5.17
N ALA A 32 -13.24 29.26 4.19
CA ALA A 32 -14.42 28.42 4.13
C ALA A 32 -14.41 27.48 5.35
N GLU A 33 -15.42 27.62 6.21
CA GLU A 33 -15.70 26.66 7.26
C GLU A 33 -16.26 25.37 6.63
N GLY A 34 -15.57 24.25 6.85
CA GLY A 34 -16.03 22.92 6.41
C GLY A 34 -14.93 22.05 5.83
N VAL A 35 -13.82 21.88 6.54
CA VAL A 35 -12.86 20.79 6.29
C VAL A 35 -12.97 19.86 7.49
N SER A 36 -13.34 18.60 7.27
CA SER A 36 -13.20 17.57 8.30
C SER A 36 -11.70 17.32 8.50
N ASP A 37 -11.19 17.65 9.68
CA ASP A 37 -9.88 17.18 10.17
C ASP A 37 -9.93 15.64 10.28
N GLU A 38 -9.76 14.92 9.17
CA GLU A 38 -9.61 13.47 9.19
C GLU A 38 -8.19 13.15 9.66
N SER A 39 -8.03 13.06 10.97
CA SER A 39 -6.79 12.59 11.56
C SER A 39 -6.63 11.08 11.35
N TYR A 40 -5.42 10.66 11.00
CA TYR A 40 -5.05 9.24 10.98
C TYR A 40 -5.01 8.62 12.37
N VAL A 41 -4.86 9.43 13.43
CA VAL A 41 -4.71 8.93 14.80
C VAL A 41 -6.07 8.95 15.49
N GLU A 42 -6.59 7.75 15.76
CA GLU A 42 -7.90 7.54 16.38
C GLU A 42 -7.75 6.89 17.75
N LYS A 43 -8.70 7.13 18.67
CA LYS A 43 -8.67 6.51 20.02
C LYS A 43 -8.56 4.98 19.95
N GLU A 44 -9.30 4.36 19.03
CA GLU A 44 -9.15 2.97 18.61
C GLU A 44 -9.43 2.91 17.09
N TYR A 45 -8.39 2.67 16.30
CA TYR A 45 -8.49 2.64 14.84
C TYR A 45 -9.45 1.56 14.35
N GLN A 46 -10.41 1.98 13.51
CA GLN A 46 -11.31 1.09 12.77
C GLN A 46 -11.26 1.42 11.28
N ARG A 47 -11.06 0.39 10.44
CA ARG A 47 -11.06 0.57 8.98
C ARG A 47 -12.50 0.72 8.49
N ASP A 48 -12.76 1.72 7.64
CA ASP A 48 -13.98 1.74 6.83
C ASP A 48 -13.87 0.70 5.70
N GLU A 49 -14.77 -0.28 5.74
CA GLU A 49 -14.84 -1.41 4.80
C GLU A 49 -16.01 -1.27 3.82
N LYS A 50 -16.65 -0.10 3.73
CA LYS A 50 -17.71 0.16 2.76
C LYS A 50 -17.13 0.39 1.37
N TYR A 51 -16.86 -0.69 0.63
CA TYR A 51 -16.38 -0.65 -0.76
C TYR A 51 -17.50 -0.57 -1.79
N LEU A 52 -17.16 -0.23 -3.03
CA LEU A 52 -17.97 -0.53 -4.21
C LEU A 52 -17.83 -2.04 -4.48
N SER A 53 -18.93 -2.76 -4.32
CA SER A 53 -18.95 -4.22 -4.25
C SER A 53 -19.26 -4.93 -5.55
N ASP A 54 -19.59 -4.19 -6.62
CA ASP A 54 -19.80 -4.76 -7.95
C ASP A 54 -18.59 -5.63 -8.34
N ARG A 55 -18.85 -6.75 -9.01
CA ARG A 55 -17.81 -7.68 -9.44
C ARG A 55 -17.69 -7.73 -10.96
N ILE A 56 -16.46 -7.89 -11.42
CA ILE A 56 -16.17 -8.17 -12.82
C ILE A 56 -16.14 -9.69 -12.97
N THR A 57 -17.11 -10.24 -13.68
CA THR A 57 -17.40 -11.68 -13.66
C THR A 57 -17.57 -12.22 -15.06
N ALA A 58 -17.26 -13.50 -15.28
CA ALA A 58 -17.33 -14.10 -16.61
C ALA A 58 -18.78 -14.10 -17.16
N ASP A 59 -19.77 -14.21 -16.27
CA ASP A 59 -21.19 -14.14 -16.59
C ASP A 59 -21.75 -12.71 -16.63
N GLY A 60 -20.96 -11.71 -16.25
CA GLY A 60 -21.35 -10.30 -16.26
C GLY A 60 -22.51 -10.00 -15.32
N ARG A 61 -22.66 -10.73 -14.21
CA ARG A 61 -23.86 -10.70 -13.35
C ARG A 61 -24.20 -9.32 -12.77
N ASP A 62 -23.20 -8.46 -12.57
CA ASP A 62 -23.36 -7.08 -12.08
C ASP A 62 -23.30 -6.03 -13.21
N GLY A 63 -23.36 -6.46 -14.48
CA GLY A 63 -23.24 -5.58 -15.66
C GLY A 63 -21.79 -5.35 -16.12
N TRP A 64 -20.82 -6.02 -15.50
CA TRP A 64 -19.39 -5.91 -15.79
C TRP A 64 -18.82 -7.27 -16.22
N PRO A 65 -18.97 -7.67 -17.49
CA PRO A 65 -18.41 -8.92 -18.01
C PRO A 65 -16.89 -8.84 -18.14
N VAL A 66 -16.18 -9.96 -17.94
CA VAL A 66 -14.75 -10.05 -18.25
C VAL A 66 -14.52 -9.81 -19.74
N GLU A 67 -13.82 -8.73 -20.07
CA GLU A 67 -13.54 -8.30 -21.45
C GLU A 67 -12.10 -7.74 -21.56
N PRO A 68 -11.21 -8.36 -22.35
CA PRO A 68 -9.85 -7.87 -22.55
C PRO A 68 -9.80 -6.44 -23.04
N GLY A 69 -8.93 -5.62 -22.44
CA GLY A 69 -8.70 -4.23 -22.82
C GLY A 69 -9.77 -3.24 -22.33
N ARG A 70 -10.86 -3.71 -21.71
CA ARG A 70 -11.93 -2.84 -21.18
C ARG A 70 -11.57 -2.21 -19.84
N TYR A 71 -10.84 -2.93 -19.00
CA TYR A 71 -10.61 -2.55 -17.62
C TYR A 71 -9.19 -2.07 -17.38
N ARG A 72 -9.06 -1.13 -16.44
CA ARG A 72 -7.80 -0.57 -15.97
C ARG A 72 -7.70 -0.72 -14.46
N LEU A 73 -6.66 -1.42 -13.99
CA LEU A 73 -6.28 -1.44 -12.59
C LEU A 73 -5.57 -0.13 -12.24
N ILE A 74 -6.14 0.65 -11.33
CA ILE A 74 -5.44 1.77 -10.70
C ILE A 74 -4.88 1.31 -9.36
N ALA A 75 -3.57 1.45 -9.21
CA ALA A 75 -2.81 1.00 -8.06
C ALA A 75 -1.78 2.06 -7.62
N ALA A 76 -1.11 1.81 -6.50
CA ALA A 76 0.06 2.58 -6.08
C ALA A 76 1.09 1.62 -5.48
N ARG A 77 2.37 1.81 -5.80
CA ARG A 77 3.45 0.96 -5.27
C ARG A 77 3.54 1.03 -3.74
N ALA A 78 3.12 2.14 -3.15
CA ALA A 78 3.13 2.33 -1.71
C ALA A 78 2.10 1.47 -0.97
N CYS A 79 0.88 1.34 -1.49
CA CYS A 79 -0.24 0.71 -0.77
C CYS A 79 -0.13 -0.83 -0.77
N PRO A 80 -0.11 -1.50 0.41
CA PRO A 80 -0.01 -2.96 0.46
C PRO A 80 -1.23 -3.67 -0.13
N TRP A 81 -2.42 -3.07 -0.04
CA TRP A 81 -3.64 -3.64 -0.61
C TRP A 81 -3.58 -3.65 -2.13
N ALA A 82 -3.14 -2.54 -2.73
CA ALA A 82 -3.00 -2.42 -4.18
C ALA A 82 -1.89 -3.30 -4.73
N ASN A 83 -0.79 -3.43 -3.98
CA ASN A 83 0.33 -4.27 -4.38
C ASN A 83 -0.06 -5.76 -4.51
N ARG A 84 -1.09 -6.23 -3.80
CA ARG A 84 -1.63 -7.59 -4.01
C ARG A 84 -2.18 -7.76 -5.41
N SER A 85 -2.98 -6.80 -5.87
CA SER A 85 -3.55 -6.82 -7.23
C SER A 85 -2.45 -6.74 -8.28
N ILE A 86 -1.36 -5.99 -8.04
CA ILE A 86 -0.19 -5.96 -8.93
C ILE A 86 0.46 -7.36 -9.02
N ILE A 87 0.75 -7.97 -7.87
CA ILE A 87 1.37 -9.30 -7.79
C ILE A 87 0.47 -10.35 -8.46
N VAL A 88 -0.82 -10.41 -8.13
CA VAL A 88 -1.76 -11.39 -8.70
C VAL A 88 -1.93 -11.21 -10.20
N ARG A 89 -2.12 -9.97 -10.68
CA ARG A 89 -2.19 -9.67 -12.11
C ARG A 89 -0.95 -10.18 -12.85
N ARG A 90 0.23 -9.99 -12.25
CA ARG A 90 1.51 -10.41 -12.81
C ARG A 90 1.72 -11.92 -12.79
N LEU A 91 1.43 -12.60 -11.68
CA LEU A 91 1.58 -14.06 -11.57
C LEU A 91 0.70 -14.79 -12.58
N LEU A 92 -0.50 -14.26 -12.84
CA LEU A 92 -1.50 -14.82 -13.76
C LEU A 92 -1.31 -14.40 -15.22
N GLY A 93 -0.38 -13.48 -15.52
CA GLY A 93 -0.11 -13.04 -16.89
C GLY A 93 -1.18 -12.13 -17.50
N LEU A 94 -1.89 -11.36 -16.67
CA LEU A 94 -3.03 -10.54 -17.09
C LEU A 94 -2.61 -9.15 -17.60
N GLU A 95 -1.31 -8.89 -17.79
CA GLU A 95 -0.79 -7.57 -18.15
C GLU A 95 -1.32 -7.05 -19.49
N SER A 96 -1.50 -7.96 -20.46
CA SER A 96 -1.97 -7.63 -21.81
C SER A 96 -3.48 -7.40 -21.92
N VAL A 97 -4.26 -7.85 -20.93
CA VAL A 97 -5.74 -7.80 -20.97
C VAL A 97 -6.35 -6.86 -19.94
N ILE A 98 -5.62 -6.52 -18.88
CA ILE A 98 -5.98 -5.48 -17.91
C ILE A 98 -4.84 -4.47 -17.87
N SER A 99 -5.09 -3.26 -18.36
CA SER A 99 -4.07 -2.19 -18.29
C SER A 99 -3.87 -1.72 -16.84
N MET A 100 -2.74 -1.09 -16.52
CA MET A 100 -2.47 -0.57 -15.19
C MET A 100 -2.08 0.91 -15.21
N GLY A 101 -2.58 1.67 -14.24
CA GLY A 101 -2.15 3.04 -13.92
C GLY A 101 -1.60 3.09 -12.50
N LEU A 102 -0.52 3.84 -12.29
CA LEU A 102 0.18 3.93 -11.01
C LEU A 102 0.11 5.36 -10.47
N CYS A 103 -0.58 5.53 -9.35
CA CYS A 103 -0.58 6.79 -8.63
C CYS A 103 0.77 7.04 -7.95
N GLY A 104 1.12 8.31 -7.76
CA GLY A 104 2.28 8.71 -6.98
C GLY A 104 2.14 8.41 -5.47
N PRO A 105 3.25 8.43 -4.73
CA PRO A 105 3.27 8.06 -3.31
C PRO A 105 2.67 9.14 -2.39
N THR A 106 2.61 10.40 -2.82
CA THR A 106 2.16 11.51 -1.98
C THR A 106 0.88 12.14 -2.52
N HIS A 107 0.03 12.63 -1.63
CA HIS A 107 -1.21 13.30 -1.98
C HIS A 107 -1.73 14.13 -0.79
N ASP A 108 -2.71 14.99 -1.05
CA ASP A 108 -3.47 15.69 -0.02
C ASP A 108 -4.69 14.87 0.44
N GLU A 109 -5.61 15.50 1.17
CA GLU A 109 -6.86 14.90 1.66
C GLU A 109 -7.76 14.33 0.55
N ARG A 110 -7.58 14.75 -0.71
CA ARG A 110 -8.34 14.25 -1.87
C ARG A 110 -7.79 12.94 -2.43
N SER A 111 -6.82 12.35 -1.75
CA SER A 111 -6.24 11.04 -2.05
C SER A 111 -5.47 11.01 -3.39
N TRP A 112 -5.20 9.81 -3.88
CA TRP A 112 -4.26 9.45 -4.94
C TRP A 112 -4.28 10.32 -6.22
N THR A 113 -3.07 10.70 -6.66
CA THR A 113 -2.79 11.53 -7.85
C THR A 113 -1.93 10.79 -8.88
N PHE A 114 -1.99 11.20 -10.14
CA PHE A 114 -1.16 10.67 -11.23
C PHE A 114 0.06 11.56 -11.52
N ASP A 115 0.69 12.08 -10.48
CA ASP A 115 1.77 13.07 -10.51
C ASP A 115 3.12 12.53 -11.02
N LEU A 116 3.25 11.20 -11.14
CA LEU A 116 4.41 10.55 -11.76
C LEU A 116 4.31 10.50 -13.30
N ASP A 117 3.11 10.64 -13.85
CA ASP A 117 2.87 10.53 -15.28
C ASP A 117 3.03 11.89 -16.03
N PRO A 118 3.31 11.88 -17.34
CA PRO A 118 3.42 13.11 -18.13
C PRO A 118 2.21 14.03 -18.00
N GLY A 119 2.44 15.26 -17.55
CA GLY A 119 1.38 16.23 -17.32
C GLY A 119 0.57 16.01 -16.03
N GLY A 120 1.01 15.09 -15.17
CA GLY A 120 0.36 14.80 -13.90
C GLY A 120 -1.00 14.11 -14.06
N ARG A 121 -1.15 13.27 -15.08
CA ARG A 121 -2.42 12.65 -15.48
C ARG A 121 -2.25 11.21 -15.93
N ASP A 122 -3.23 10.37 -15.58
CA ASP A 122 -3.27 8.99 -16.06
C ASP A 122 -3.29 8.97 -17.60
N PRO A 123 -2.38 8.22 -18.27
CA PRO A 123 -2.26 8.26 -19.73
C PRO A 123 -3.49 7.73 -20.50
N VAL A 124 -4.36 6.96 -19.85
CA VAL A 124 -5.53 6.33 -20.49
C VAL A 124 -6.81 7.07 -20.12
N LEU A 125 -7.02 7.35 -18.83
CA LEU A 125 -8.21 8.01 -18.30
C LEU A 125 -8.15 9.54 -18.45
N GLY A 126 -6.94 10.12 -18.56
CA GLY A 126 -6.73 11.56 -18.64
C GLY A 126 -6.99 12.31 -17.32
N TYR A 127 -7.21 11.58 -16.24
CA TYR A 127 -7.52 12.10 -14.91
C TYR A 127 -6.27 12.55 -14.16
N GLU A 128 -6.36 13.67 -13.44
CA GLU A 128 -5.30 14.15 -12.53
C GLU A 128 -5.31 13.37 -11.21
N ARG A 129 -6.51 12.97 -10.77
CA ARG A 129 -6.73 12.27 -9.50
C ARG A 129 -7.65 11.08 -9.69
N LEU A 130 -7.44 10.02 -8.90
CA LEU A 130 -8.33 8.86 -8.90
C LEU A 130 -9.77 9.22 -8.46
N GLN A 131 -9.92 10.27 -7.64
CA GLN A 131 -11.23 10.79 -7.21
C GLN A 131 -12.18 11.06 -8.39
N GLU A 132 -11.66 11.50 -9.53
CA GLU A 132 -12.47 11.80 -10.73
C GLU A 132 -13.19 10.55 -11.25
N ALA A 133 -12.57 9.37 -11.16
CA ALA A 133 -13.17 8.10 -11.57
C ALA A 133 -14.28 7.63 -10.59
N PHE A 134 -14.13 7.93 -9.30
CA PHE A 134 -15.19 7.67 -8.31
C PHE A 134 -16.39 8.59 -8.54
N PHE A 135 -16.16 9.87 -8.84
CA PHE A 135 -17.25 10.81 -9.15
C PHE A 135 -17.91 10.56 -10.51
N ALA A 136 -17.19 9.98 -11.47
CA ALA A 136 -17.79 9.48 -12.70
C ALA A 136 -18.77 8.31 -12.44
N ARG A 137 -18.53 7.51 -11.39
CA ARG A 137 -19.45 6.44 -10.94
C ARG A 137 -20.63 7.00 -10.14
N ASP A 138 -20.33 7.87 -9.18
CA ASP A 138 -21.27 8.44 -8.22
C ASP A 138 -20.85 9.89 -7.89
N PRO A 139 -21.51 10.91 -8.48
CA PRO A 139 -21.14 12.31 -8.27
C PRO A 139 -21.17 12.77 -6.80
N ASP A 140 -21.93 12.07 -5.95
CA ASP A 140 -22.09 12.36 -4.53
C ASP A 140 -21.27 11.40 -3.64
N TYR A 141 -20.28 10.70 -4.21
CA TYR A 141 -19.50 9.69 -3.49
C TYR A 141 -18.80 10.27 -2.25
N SER A 142 -19.25 9.86 -1.07
CA SER A 142 -18.82 10.42 0.21
C SER A 142 -17.89 9.51 1.01
N ARG A 143 -17.41 8.42 0.42
CA ARG A 143 -16.58 7.39 1.08
C ARG A 143 -15.11 7.56 0.70
N GLY A 144 -14.25 6.74 1.28
CA GLY A 144 -12.81 6.75 0.97
C GLY A 144 -12.50 6.51 -0.51
N ILE A 145 -11.62 7.34 -1.08
CA ILE A 145 -11.03 7.20 -2.41
C ILE A 145 -9.78 6.32 -2.27
N THR A 146 -9.89 5.05 -2.64
CA THR A 146 -8.87 4.04 -2.30
C THR A 146 -8.28 3.35 -3.54
N VAL A 147 -7.02 2.92 -3.43
CA VAL A 147 -6.42 1.91 -4.30
C VAL A 147 -6.33 0.56 -3.56
N PRO A 148 -6.45 -0.59 -4.25
CA PRO A 148 -6.68 -0.72 -5.69
C PRO A 148 -8.11 -0.33 -6.08
N ALA A 149 -8.27 0.15 -7.31
CA ALA A 149 -9.57 0.34 -7.94
C ALA A 149 -9.51 -0.20 -9.37
N ILE A 150 -10.55 -0.89 -9.84
CA ILE A 150 -10.71 -1.22 -11.25
C ILE A 150 -11.67 -0.23 -11.88
N VAL A 151 -11.19 0.46 -12.91
CA VAL A 151 -11.94 1.46 -13.69
C VAL A 151 -12.35 0.83 -15.02
N ASP A 152 -13.61 1.02 -15.40
CA ASP A 152 -14.09 0.73 -16.74
C ASP A 152 -13.63 1.86 -17.67
N VAL A 153 -12.71 1.57 -18.59
CA VAL A 153 -12.08 2.59 -19.45
C VAL A 153 -13.12 3.33 -20.31
N PRO A 154 -14.12 2.66 -20.94
CA PRO A 154 -15.12 3.36 -21.74
C PRO A 154 -15.94 4.41 -20.99
N SER A 155 -16.35 4.12 -19.74
CA SER A 155 -17.12 5.08 -18.93
C SER A 155 -16.26 6.01 -18.07
N GLY A 156 -15.00 5.65 -17.83
CA GLY A 156 -14.12 6.33 -16.86
C GLY A 156 -14.52 6.10 -15.39
N ALA A 157 -15.54 5.28 -15.13
CA ALA A 157 -16.10 5.07 -13.80
C ALA A 157 -15.43 3.91 -13.07
N VAL A 158 -15.23 4.05 -11.75
CA VAL A 158 -14.82 2.93 -10.90
C VAL A 158 -15.92 1.86 -10.89
N VAL A 159 -15.51 0.62 -11.17
CA VAL A 159 -16.35 -0.58 -11.01
C VAL A 159 -16.27 -1.05 -9.56
N THR A 160 -15.06 -1.29 -9.07
CA THR A 160 -14.83 -1.85 -7.74
C THR A 160 -13.53 -1.38 -7.13
N ASN A 161 -13.55 -1.21 -5.81
CA ASN A 161 -12.36 -1.04 -4.96
C ASN A 161 -12.33 -2.08 -3.83
N ASN A 162 -13.13 -3.16 -3.94
CA ASN A 162 -13.20 -4.23 -2.95
C ASN A 162 -11.98 -5.16 -3.06
N PHE A 163 -10.84 -4.69 -2.53
CA PHE A 163 -9.53 -5.33 -2.73
C PHE A 163 -9.45 -6.83 -2.38
N PRO A 164 -10.12 -7.38 -1.35
CA PRO A 164 -10.10 -8.82 -1.09
C PRO A 164 -10.77 -9.61 -2.20
N GLN A 165 -11.82 -9.05 -2.82
CA GLN A 165 -12.55 -9.71 -3.90
C GLN A 165 -11.84 -9.56 -5.23
N ILE A 166 -11.20 -8.41 -5.48
CA ILE A 166 -10.46 -8.15 -6.73
C ILE A 166 -9.45 -9.27 -7.02
N THR A 167 -8.61 -9.65 -6.06
CA THR A 167 -7.57 -10.68 -6.30
C THR A 167 -8.16 -12.07 -6.51
N LEU A 168 -9.27 -12.38 -5.84
CA LEU A 168 -9.99 -13.64 -6.05
C LEU A 168 -10.63 -13.68 -7.44
N ASP A 169 -11.29 -12.59 -7.86
CA ASP A 169 -11.92 -12.51 -9.18
C ASP A 169 -10.87 -12.58 -10.29
N LEU A 170 -9.70 -11.96 -10.14
CA LEU A 170 -8.58 -12.16 -11.08
C LEU A 170 -8.17 -13.64 -11.18
N SER A 171 -8.26 -14.40 -10.08
CA SER A 171 -7.90 -15.82 -10.05
C SER A 171 -9.01 -16.74 -10.56
N THR A 172 -10.29 -16.35 -10.45
CA THR A 172 -11.43 -17.25 -10.74
C THR A 172 -12.26 -16.84 -11.96
N GLU A 173 -12.46 -15.55 -12.19
CA GLU A 173 -13.32 -15.04 -13.26
C GLU A 173 -12.51 -14.76 -14.55
N TRP A 174 -11.21 -14.47 -14.43
CA TRP A 174 -10.33 -14.16 -15.56
C TRP A 174 -9.56 -15.36 -16.13
N THR A 175 -9.92 -16.58 -15.71
CA THR A 175 -9.20 -17.83 -16.03
C THR A 175 -8.99 -18.08 -17.52
N ALA A 176 -9.93 -17.66 -18.37
CA ALA A 176 -9.82 -17.79 -19.83
C ALA A 176 -8.67 -16.95 -20.45
N TYR A 177 -8.11 -16.00 -19.68
CA TYR A 177 -7.05 -15.10 -20.12
C TYR A 177 -5.76 -15.24 -19.32
N HIS A 178 -5.68 -16.22 -18.41
CA HIS A 178 -4.44 -16.54 -17.74
C HIS A 178 -3.40 -17.02 -18.74
N ARG A 179 -2.13 -16.67 -18.51
CA ARG A 179 -1.03 -17.22 -19.31
C ARG A 179 -0.91 -18.74 -19.11
N ASP A 180 -0.32 -19.41 -20.09
CA ASP A 180 0.11 -20.79 -19.92
C ASP A 180 1.07 -20.91 -18.72
N GLY A 181 0.80 -21.89 -17.86
CA GLY A 181 1.55 -22.11 -16.63
C GLY A 181 1.27 -21.11 -15.50
N ALA A 182 0.20 -20.30 -15.57
CA ALA A 182 -0.25 -19.53 -14.42
C ALA A 182 -0.55 -20.45 -13.22
N PRO A 183 -0.11 -20.10 -11.99
CA PRO A 183 -0.38 -20.91 -10.81
C PRO A 183 -1.85 -20.79 -10.39
N ASP A 184 -2.40 -21.85 -9.79
CA ASP A 184 -3.68 -21.78 -9.08
C ASP A 184 -3.46 -21.16 -7.68
N LEU A 185 -3.70 -19.86 -7.56
CA LEU A 185 -3.53 -19.11 -6.31
C LEU A 185 -4.68 -19.35 -5.32
N TYR A 186 -5.82 -19.86 -5.77
CA TYR A 186 -7.03 -20.03 -4.94
C TYR A 186 -7.73 -21.39 -5.20
N PRO A 187 -6.99 -22.51 -5.04
CA PRO A 187 -7.47 -23.85 -5.37
C PRO A 187 -8.62 -24.25 -4.46
N GLU A 188 -9.69 -24.79 -5.04
CA GLU A 188 -10.94 -25.16 -4.34
C GLU A 188 -10.69 -26.00 -3.08
N LYS A 189 -9.80 -27.00 -3.18
CA LYS A 189 -9.47 -27.93 -2.08
C LYS A 189 -8.84 -27.27 -0.84
N LEU A 190 -8.29 -26.06 -0.97
CA LEU A 190 -7.62 -25.35 0.14
C LEU A 190 -8.42 -24.15 0.65
N ARG A 191 -9.56 -23.81 0.04
CA ARG A 191 -10.26 -22.53 0.31
C ARG A 191 -10.69 -22.37 1.77
N ASP A 192 -11.22 -23.42 2.38
CA ASP A 192 -11.71 -23.37 3.76
C ASP A 192 -10.57 -23.08 4.75
N GLU A 193 -9.46 -23.84 4.68
CA GLU A 193 -8.28 -23.58 5.53
C GLU A 193 -7.65 -22.22 5.21
N MET A 194 -7.58 -21.87 3.92
CA MET A 194 -6.98 -20.63 3.48
C MET A 194 -7.79 -19.42 3.96
N GLU A 195 -9.11 -19.50 4.01
CA GLU A 195 -9.97 -18.43 4.54
C GLU A 195 -9.67 -18.15 6.02
N GLU A 196 -9.54 -19.19 6.86
CA GLU A 196 -9.17 -19.03 8.27
C GLU A 196 -7.79 -18.38 8.43
N VAL A 197 -6.81 -18.85 7.65
CA VAL A 197 -5.44 -18.32 7.65
C VAL A 197 -5.42 -16.86 7.19
N MET A 198 -6.06 -16.54 6.06
CA MET A 198 -6.15 -15.19 5.52
C MET A 198 -6.88 -14.25 6.46
N GLN A 199 -7.95 -14.69 7.12
CA GLN A 199 -8.68 -13.89 8.09
C GLN A 199 -7.80 -13.53 9.28
N ARG A 200 -7.07 -14.49 9.84
CA ARG A 200 -6.13 -14.23 10.95
C ARG A 200 -5.00 -13.29 10.52
N ILE A 201 -4.43 -13.50 9.33
CA ILE A 201 -3.39 -12.61 8.79
C ILE A 201 -3.96 -11.20 8.59
N TYR A 202 -5.18 -11.06 8.08
CA TYR A 202 -5.83 -9.76 7.91
C TYR A 202 -6.01 -9.04 9.25
N THR A 203 -6.67 -9.67 10.21
CA THR A 203 -7.05 -8.99 11.46
C THR A 203 -5.86 -8.74 12.38
N GLU A 204 -4.92 -9.67 12.46
CA GLU A 204 -3.82 -9.61 13.42
C GLU A 204 -2.53 -9.02 12.85
N VAL A 205 -2.29 -9.15 11.54
CA VAL A 205 -1.02 -8.74 10.91
C VAL A 205 -1.21 -7.57 9.95
N ASN A 206 -1.95 -7.77 8.85
CA ASN A 206 -2.08 -6.75 7.81
C ASN A 206 -2.75 -5.49 8.35
N ASN A 207 -3.86 -5.62 9.08
CA ASN A 207 -4.52 -4.50 9.74
C ASN A 207 -3.94 -4.25 11.15
N GLY A 208 -3.27 -5.25 11.74
CA GLY A 208 -2.64 -5.15 13.07
C GLY A 208 -1.56 -4.07 13.14
N VAL A 209 -0.71 -3.95 12.10
CA VAL A 209 0.31 -2.89 12.04
C VAL A 209 -0.32 -1.49 12.00
N TYR A 210 -1.42 -1.31 11.25
CA TYR A 210 -2.16 -0.04 11.20
C TYR A 210 -2.81 0.28 12.54
N ARG A 211 -3.41 -0.71 13.21
CA ARG A 211 -3.96 -0.53 14.57
C ARG A 211 -2.89 -0.10 15.56
N CYS A 212 -1.64 -0.53 15.41
CA CYS A 212 -0.52 -0.03 16.22
C CYS A 212 -0.20 1.43 15.87
N GLY A 213 0.03 1.72 14.59
CA GLY A 213 0.48 3.03 14.12
C GLY A 213 -0.52 4.16 14.35
N PHE A 214 -1.80 3.87 14.19
CA PHE A 214 -2.91 4.84 14.31
C PHE A 214 -3.54 4.88 15.71
N SER A 215 -2.95 4.19 16.68
CA SER A 215 -3.44 4.22 18.07
C SER A 215 -3.24 5.59 18.73
N GLY A 216 -4.33 6.26 19.06
CA GLY A 216 -4.37 7.50 19.85
C GLY A 216 -4.29 7.30 21.37
N SER A 217 -4.05 6.07 21.85
CA SER A 217 -3.82 5.79 23.28
C SER A 217 -2.86 4.63 23.51
N GLN A 218 -2.07 4.69 24.60
CA GLN A 218 -1.11 3.64 24.97
C GLN A 218 -1.79 2.27 25.11
N ARG A 219 -2.97 2.23 25.74
CA ARG A 219 -3.71 0.97 25.95
C ARG A 219 -4.16 0.32 24.63
N ALA A 220 -4.60 1.13 23.66
CA ALA A 220 -4.99 0.63 22.33
C ALA A 220 -3.78 0.10 21.56
N TYR A 221 -2.64 0.81 21.66
CA TYR A 221 -1.37 0.40 21.11
C TYR A 221 -0.91 -0.93 21.73
N ASP A 222 -0.82 -1.04 23.06
CA ASP A 222 -0.33 -2.24 23.76
C ASP A 222 -1.13 -3.49 23.37
N LYS A 223 -2.46 -3.38 23.30
CA LYS A 223 -3.34 -4.46 22.88
C LYS A 223 -3.08 -4.89 21.44
N SER A 224 -2.90 -3.93 20.53
CA SER A 224 -2.64 -4.20 19.11
C SER A 224 -1.25 -4.81 18.91
N PHE A 225 -0.26 -4.29 19.63
CA PHE A 225 1.12 -4.78 19.62
C PHE A 225 1.21 -6.24 20.08
N GLN A 226 0.56 -6.59 21.20
CA GLN A 226 0.54 -7.97 21.72
C GLN A 226 -0.10 -8.94 20.72
N ARG A 227 -1.21 -8.55 20.09
CA ARG A 227 -1.91 -9.36 19.09
C ARG A 227 -1.07 -9.57 17.83
N LEU A 228 -0.45 -8.51 17.32
CA LEU A 228 0.45 -8.57 16.17
C LEU A 228 1.58 -9.57 16.41
N PHE A 229 2.30 -9.43 17.52
CA PHE A 229 3.44 -10.30 17.78
C PHE A 229 3.04 -11.74 18.14
N THR A 230 1.88 -11.95 18.75
CA THR A 230 1.30 -13.30 18.92
C THR A 230 1.01 -13.96 17.57
N ALA A 231 0.55 -13.21 16.58
CA ALA A 231 0.31 -13.72 15.23
C ALA A 231 1.62 -13.93 14.45
N LEU A 232 2.61 -13.06 14.63
CA LEU A 232 3.94 -13.25 14.04
C LEU A 232 4.65 -14.48 14.61
N ASP A 233 4.52 -14.75 15.92
CA ASP A 233 5.06 -15.98 16.54
C ASP A 233 4.40 -17.24 15.95
N TRP A 234 3.08 -17.21 15.76
CA TRP A 234 2.37 -18.30 15.09
C TRP A 234 2.81 -18.51 13.63
N LEU A 235 3.05 -17.43 12.89
CA LEU A 235 3.57 -17.51 11.52
C LEU A 235 5.00 -18.04 11.48
N GLU A 236 5.85 -17.58 12.41
CA GLU A 236 7.24 -18.04 12.57
C GLU A 236 7.27 -19.56 12.82
N ASP A 237 6.46 -20.05 13.76
CA ASP A 237 6.34 -21.48 14.06
C ASP A 237 5.83 -22.29 12.86
N ARG A 238 4.79 -21.79 12.16
CA ARG A 238 4.22 -22.46 10.99
C ARG A 238 5.26 -22.56 9.86
N LEU A 239 5.94 -21.45 9.56
CA LEU A 239 6.87 -21.33 8.43
C LEU A 239 8.26 -21.92 8.72
N ALA A 240 8.53 -22.35 9.95
CA ALA A 240 9.73 -23.08 10.32
C ALA A 240 9.82 -24.47 9.67
N SER A 241 8.67 -25.09 9.36
CA SER A 241 8.60 -26.45 8.80
C SER A 241 7.85 -26.53 7.46
N GLN A 242 7.18 -25.46 7.05
CA GLN A 242 6.44 -25.37 5.79
C GLN A 242 7.04 -24.28 4.92
N ARG A 243 7.22 -24.52 3.62
CA ARG A 243 7.77 -23.52 2.69
C ARG A 243 6.81 -22.35 2.45
N TYR A 244 5.53 -22.62 2.27
CA TYR A 244 4.47 -21.61 2.10
C TYR A 244 3.35 -21.80 3.10
N LEU A 245 2.46 -20.81 3.22
CA LEU A 245 1.38 -20.83 4.21
C LEU A 245 0.43 -22.00 4.04
N MET A 246 0.24 -22.48 2.81
CA MET A 246 -0.68 -23.57 2.48
C MET A 246 0.06 -24.84 2.01
N GLY A 247 1.34 -24.99 2.40
CA GLY A 247 2.15 -26.16 2.09
C GLY A 247 3.17 -25.91 0.99
N GLU A 248 2.99 -26.57 -0.17
CA GLU A 248 4.03 -26.73 -1.20
C GLU A 248 4.04 -25.65 -2.28
N THR A 249 2.92 -24.93 -2.48
CA THR A 249 2.76 -23.95 -3.57
C THR A 249 2.41 -22.58 -3.02
N ILE A 250 2.74 -21.52 -3.78
CA ILE A 250 2.31 -20.16 -3.48
C ILE A 250 0.80 -20.04 -3.68
N THR A 251 0.14 -19.35 -2.76
CA THR A 251 -1.31 -19.09 -2.78
C THR A 251 -1.62 -17.62 -2.51
N GLU A 252 -2.90 -17.24 -2.63
CA GLU A 252 -3.41 -15.92 -2.24
C GLU A 252 -3.01 -15.53 -0.80
N ALA A 253 -2.94 -16.51 0.12
CA ALA A 253 -2.50 -16.26 1.50
C ALA A 253 -1.07 -15.70 1.55
N ASP A 254 -0.17 -16.24 0.72
CA ASP A 254 1.23 -15.82 0.67
C ASP A 254 1.37 -14.40 0.13
N VAL A 255 0.61 -14.06 -0.92
CA VAL A 255 0.55 -12.70 -1.47
C VAL A 255 0.05 -11.70 -0.41
N ARG A 256 -1.00 -12.07 0.34
CA ARG A 256 -1.57 -11.21 1.38
C ARG A 256 -0.61 -10.97 2.54
N LEU A 257 0.19 -11.96 2.94
CA LEU A 257 1.19 -11.81 3.98
C LEU A 257 2.41 -11.00 3.48
N PHE A 258 2.94 -11.36 2.30
CA PHE A 258 4.14 -10.74 1.73
C PHE A 258 4.06 -9.22 1.66
N THR A 259 2.93 -8.69 1.21
CA THR A 259 2.74 -7.24 1.06
C THR A 259 2.92 -6.46 2.37
N THR A 260 2.64 -7.09 3.52
CA THR A 260 2.95 -6.52 4.84
C THR A 260 4.42 -6.73 5.23
N LEU A 261 4.99 -7.92 5.01
CA LEU A 261 6.39 -8.20 5.35
C LEU A 261 7.36 -7.28 4.59
N ALA A 262 7.12 -7.03 3.31
CA ALA A 262 7.92 -6.12 2.47
C ALA A 262 7.99 -4.68 3.01
N ARG A 263 7.02 -4.26 3.83
CA ARG A 263 6.93 -2.93 4.44
C ARG A 263 7.30 -2.91 5.91
N PHE A 264 7.57 -4.07 6.51
CA PHE A 264 7.74 -4.19 7.95
C PHE A 264 8.95 -3.40 8.45
N ASP A 265 10.16 -3.71 7.97
CA ASP A 265 11.37 -2.99 8.38
C ASP A 265 11.47 -1.56 7.81
N PRO A 266 11.11 -1.29 6.54
CA PRO A 266 11.19 0.05 5.98
C PRO A 266 10.21 1.06 6.59
N VAL A 267 9.08 0.59 7.12
CA VAL A 267 8.01 1.46 7.62
C VAL A 267 7.50 1.00 8.98
N TYR A 268 6.84 -0.16 9.07
CA TYR A 268 5.99 -0.48 10.22
C TYR A 268 6.76 -0.54 11.55
N HIS A 269 7.96 -1.14 11.52
CA HIS A 269 8.84 -1.26 12.68
C HIS A 269 9.12 0.10 13.33
N GLY A 270 9.46 1.12 12.54
CA GLY A 270 9.73 2.46 13.02
C GLY A 270 8.48 3.33 13.11
N HIS A 271 7.88 3.62 11.97
CA HIS A 271 6.75 4.56 11.81
C HIS A 271 5.54 4.17 12.67
N PHE A 272 5.15 2.89 12.61
CA PHE A 272 4.02 2.34 13.38
C PHE A 272 4.43 1.71 14.71
N LYS A 273 5.72 1.83 15.07
CA LYS A 273 6.28 1.36 16.34
C LYS A 273 6.07 -0.14 16.58
N THR A 274 5.96 -0.96 15.52
CA THR A 274 5.84 -2.42 15.67
C THR A 274 7.21 -3.05 15.90
N ASN A 275 7.83 -2.75 17.04
CA ASN A 275 9.27 -2.82 17.25
C ASN A 275 9.75 -3.85 18.30
N ARG A 276 9.08 -4.99 18.47
CA ARG A 276 9.63 -6.09 19.30
C ARG A 276 10.89 -6.68 18.66
N ASN A 277 10.83 -6.91 17.35
CA ASN A 277 11.88 -7.46 16.50
C ASN A 277 11.76 -6.80 15.12
N LYS A 278 12.88 -6.63 14.43
CA LYS A 278 12.86 -6.44 12.97
C LYS A 278 12.42 -7.73 12.28
N LEU A 279 11.94 -7.63 11.04
CA LEU A 279 11.70 -8.79 10.19
C LEU A 279 12.98 -9.62 10.05
N THR A 280 14.13 -8.97 9.85
CA THR A 280 15.44 -9.65 9.72
C THR A 280 15.87 -10.45 10.96
N GLU A 281 15.19 -10.27 12.10
CA GLU A 281 15.48 -10.95 13.37
C GLU A 281 14.52 -12.13 13.65
N MET A 282 13.58 -12.41 12.74
CA MET A 282 12.65 -13.55 12.78
C MET A 282 13.05 -14.54 11.68
N PRO A 283 13.84 -15.60 12.00
CA PRO A 283 14.53 -16.41 10.99
C PRO A 283 13.63 -17.04 9.91
N ALA A 284 12.53 -17.67 10.29
CA ALA A 284 11.64 -18.35 9.34
C ALA A 284 10.88 -17.33 8.49
N LEU A 285 10.31 -16.30 9.11
CA LEU A 285 9.62 -15.20 8.42
C LEU A 285 10.56 -14.43 7.49
N TRP A 286 11.82 -14.19 7.89
CA TRP A 286 12.78 -13.49 7.05
C TRP A 286 13.24 -14.32 5.86
N ALA A 287 13.48 -15.62 6.06
CA ALA A 287 13.74 -16.53 4.97
C ALA A 287 12.54 -16.60 4.02
N TYR A 288 11.31 -16.66 4.56
CA TYR A 288 10.07 -16.73 3.79
C TYR A 288 9.85 -15.47 2.96
N ALA A 289 10.05 -14.29 3.57
CA ALA A 289 9.93 -13.03 2.87
C ALA A 289 10.93 -12.92 1.71
N ARG A 290 12.19 -13.36 1.89
CA ARG A 290 13.21 -13.37 0.83
C ARG A 290 12.92 -14.38 -0.28
N ASP A 291 12.43 -15.57 0.04
CA ASP A 291 11.99 -16.59 -0.95
C ASP A 291 10.90 -16.00 -1.86
N LEU A 292 9.88 -15.37 -1.27
CA LEU A 292 8.86 -14.67 -2.06
C LEU A 292 9.44 -13.48 -2.80
N PHE A 293 10.24 -12.63 -2.16
CA PHE A 293 10.83 -11.46 -2.82
C PHE A 293 11.65 -11.84 -4.07
N GLN A 294 12.43 -12.91 -4.00
CA GLN A 294 13.26 -13.39 -5.11
C GLN A 294 12.45 -14.19 -6.15
N THR A 295 11.20 -14.54 -5.85
CA THR A 295 10.28 -15.18 -6.80
C THR A 295 9.76 -14.14 -7.82
N PRO A 296 9.86 -14.40 -9.14
CA PRO A 296 9.31 -13.48 -10.16
C PRO A 296 7.83 -13.20 -9.94
N GLY A 297 7.44 -11.93 -10.02
CA GLY A 297 6.09 -11.45 -9.72
C GLY A 297 5.91 -10.83 -8.33
N PHE A 298 6.92 -10.91 -7.44
CA PHE A 298 6.86 -10.37 -6.09
C PHE A 298 7.84 -9.21 -5.88
N GLY A 299 9.15 -9.46 -5.77
CA GLY A 299 10.13 -8.40 -5.51
C GLY A 299 10.22 -7.38 -6.64
N ASP A 300 9.98 -7.82 -7.87
CA ASP A 300 9.90 -6.96 -9.06
C ASP A 300 8.68 -6.01 -9.07
N THR A 301 7.79 -6.10 -8.06
CA THR A 301 6.69 -5.15 -7.86
C THR A 301 6.94 -4.14 -6.73
N ILE A 302 8.05 -4.26 -6.00
CA ILE A 302 8.35 -3.48 -4.79
C ILE A 302 9.21 -2.25 -5.08
N ASP A 303 8.64 -1.06 -4.84
CA ASP A 303 9.36 0.22 -4.88
C ASP A 303 9.55 0.74 -3.45
N PHE A 304 10.75 0.58 -2.88
CA PHE A 304 11.02 0.97 -1.50
C PHE A 304 10.98 2.49 -1.27
N PRO A 305 11.53 3.34 -2.16
CA PRO A 305 11.37 4.79 -2.06
C PRO A 305 9.90 5.24 -2.01
N GLN A 306 9.04 4.79 -2.94
CA GLN A 306 7.63 5.18 -2.95
C GLN A 306 6.89 4.66 -1.71
N ILE A 307 7.20 3.44 -1.25
CA ILE A 307 6.68 2.92 0.02
C ILE A 307 7.04 3.89 1.16
N LYS A 308 8.31 4.24 1.31
CA LYS A 308 8.74 5.08 2.44
C LYS A 308 8.17 6.49 2.33
N GLU A 309 8.24 7.10 1.16
CA GLU A 309 7.75 8.46 0.91
C GLU A 309 6.28 8.58 1.28
N HIS A 310 5.42 7.64 0.83
CA HIS A 310 4.01 7.65 1.19
C HIS A 310 3.79 7.66 2.71
N TYR A 311 4.36 6.68 3.42
CA TYR A 311 4.06 6.56 4.85
C TYR A 311 4.65 7.71 5.68
N TYR A 312 5.85 8.17 5.36
CA TYR A 312 6.53 9.20 6.16
C TYR A 312 6.11 10.62 5.81
N VAL A 313 5.64 10.88 4.58
CA VAL A 313 5.22 12.22 4.12
C VAL A 313 3.72 12.45 4.32
N VAL A 314 2.86 11.46 4.03
CA VAL A 314 1.39 11.63 4.07
C VAL A 314 0.85 11.59 5.50
N HIS A 315 1.39 10.75 6.38
CA HIS A 315 0.92 10.63 7.77
C HIS A 315 1.51 11.70 8.69
N THR A 316 1.22 12.97 8.42
CA THR A 316 1.72 14.14 9.17
C THR A 316 1.35 14.10 10.66
N ASP A 317 0.25 13.44 11.01
CA ASP A 317 -0.18 13.28 12.41
C ASP A 317 0.77 12.40 13.24
N ILE A 318 1.42 11.43 12.58
CA ILE A 318 2.41 10.55 13.20
C ILE A 318 3.81 11.15 13.05
N ASN A 319 4.13 11.67 11.87
CA ASN A 319 5.44 12.20 11.50
C ASN A 319 5.33 13.64 10.98
N PRO A 320 5.17 14.65 11.84
CA PRO A 320 4.93 16.03 11.43
C PRO A 320 6.14 16.69 10.74
N THR A 321 7.34 16.12 10.88
CA THR A 321 8.53 16.62 10.18
C THR A 321 8.59 16.18 8.73
N GLN A 322 7.78 15.17 8.34
CA GLN A 322 7.79 14.53 7.02
C GLN A 322 9.15 13.98 6.59
N ILE A 323 10.09 13.83 7.54
CA ILE A 323 11.42 13.28 7.27
C ILE A 323 11.27 11.80 6.95
N VAL A 324 11.82 11.39 5.81
CA VAL A 324 11.89 9.99 5.38
C VAL A 324 13.23 9.39 5.85
N PRO A 325 13.24 8.30 6.64
CA PRO A 325 14.48 7.67 7.08
C PRO A 325 15.31 7.13 5.90
N MET A 326 16.63 7.28 5.93
CA MET A 326 17.51 6.71 4.91
C MET A 326 17.49 5.18 4.91
N GLY A 327 17.51 4.55 6.09
CA GLY A 327 17.49 3.10 6.21
C GLY A 327 16.12 2.44 5.97
N PRO A 328 16.02 1.12 6.13
CA PRO A 328 17.14 0.17 6.26
C PRO A 328 17.88 -0.02 4.93
N ASP A 329 19.06 -0.64 4.99
CA ASP A 329 19.68 -1.20 3.77
C ASP A 329 18.83 -2.37 3.28
N THR A 330 18.41 -2.30 2.01
CA THR A 330 17.55 -3.29 1.36
C THR A 330 18.34 -4.33 0.55
N SER A 331 19.68 -4.23 0.49
CA SER A 331 20.53 -5.19 -0.22
C SER A 331 20.39 -6.62 0.32
N ASN A 332 20.04 -6.74 1.60
CA ASN A 332 19.84 -8.01 2.29
C ASN A 332 18.67 -8.84 1.74
N TRP A 333 17.71 -8.25 1.02
CA TRP A 333 16.60 -8.98 0.39
C TRP A 333 17.06 -9.99 -0.67
N LEU A 334 18.25 -9.80 -1.26
CA LEU A 334 18.82 -10.68 -2.28
C LEU A 334 19.79 -11.72 -1.72
N THR A 335 19.91 -11.83 -0.39
CA THR A 335 20.75 -12.85 0.23
C THR A 335 20.08 -14.23 0.17
N PRO A 336 20.84 -15.34 0.07
CA PRO A 336 20.27 -16.69 0.01
C PRO A 336 19.35 -16.99 1.21
N HIS A 337 18.19 -17.59 0.94
CA HIS A 337 17.17 -17.88 1.96
C HIS A 337 17.14 -19.34 2.42
N GLY A 338 17.62 -20.31 1.62
CA GLY A 338 17.71 -21.73 2.00
C GLY A 338 16.38 -22.49 2.05
N ARG A 339 15.27 -21.84 1.69
CA ARG A 339 13.92 -22.42 1.76
C ARG A 339 13.64 -23.53 0.75
N GLU A 340 14.46 -23.65 -0.28
CA GLU A 340 14.48 -24.78 -1.19
C GLU A 340 14.70 -26.13 -0.47
N GLU A 341 15.36 -26.13 0.70
CA GLU A 341 15.54 -27.33 1.53
C GLU A 341 14.24 -27.87 2.11
N LEU A 342 13.19 -27.03 2.20
CA LEU A 342 11.84 -27.43 2.64
C LEU A 342 10.99 -28.03 1.50
N GLY A 343 11.54 -28.16 0.29
CA GLY A 343 10.85 -28.69 -0.87
C GLY A 343 9.87 -27.69 -1.50
N GLY A 344 8.71 -28.18 -1.94
CA GLY A 344 7.66 -27.38 -2.59
C GLY A 344 7.93 -27.06 -4.06
N SER A 345 6.86 -26.69 -4.76
CA SER A 345 6.89 -26.16 -6.12
C SER A 345 6.18 -24.80 -6.12
N PRO A 346 6.90 -23.66 -6.18
CA PRO A 346 6.29 -22.34 -6.00
C PRO A 346 5.07 -22.11 -6.91
N PHE A 347 5.13 -22.61 -8.14
CA PHE A 347 4.08 -22.46 -9.15
C PHE A 347 3.27 -23.75 -9.39
N GLY A 348 3.41 -24.77 -8.54
CA GLY A 348 2.77 -26.08 -8.74
C GLY A 348 3.26 -26.75 -10.03
N ASP A 349 2.32 -27.14 -10.89
CA ASP A 349 2.60 -27.65 -12.25
C ASP A 349 2.79 -26.53 -13.29
N GLY A 350 2.71 -25.27 -12.85
CA GLY A 350 2.91 -24.08 -13.67
C GLY A 350 4.36 -23.64 -13.78
N THR A 351 4.56 -22.40 -14.22
CA THR A 351 5.86 -21.79 -14.46
C THR A 351 5.93 -20.39 -13.85
N PRO A 352 7.13 -19.86 -13.54
CA PRO A 352 7.29 -18.45 -13.21
C PRO A 352 6.80 -17.55 -14.35
N PRO A 353 6.24 -16.35 -14.06
CA PRO A 353 5.93 -15.38 -15.10
C PRO A 353 7.20 -14.94 -15.84
N GLY A 354 7.01 -14.41 -17.05
CA GLY A 354 8.10 -13.84 -17.84
C GLY A 354 8.67 -12.54 -17.25
N PRO A 355 9.46 -11.80 -18.06
CA PRO A 355 9.94 -10.47 -17.70
C PRO A 355 8.81 -9.52 -17.27
N VAL A 356 9.17 -8.45 -16.55
CA VAL A 356 8.23 -7.36 -16.25
C VAL A 356 7.78 -6.72 -17.56
N ALA A 357 6.48 -6.39 -17.66
CA ALA A 357 5.95 -5.71 -18.83
C ALA A 357 6.54 -4.29 -18.96
N ASP A 358 6.77 -3.85 -20.20
CA ASP A 358 7.33 -2.53 -20.49
C ASP A 358 6.50 -1.41 -19.81
N GLY A 359 7.19 -0.53 -19.08
CA GLY A 359 6.57 0.56 -18.32
C GLY A 359 6.09 0.17 -16.93
N GLU A 360 6.18 -1.10 -16.55
CA GLU A 360 5.85 -1.59 -15.20
C GLU A 360 7.11 -1.92 -14.36
N GLU A 361 8.30 -1.68 -14.89
CA GLU A 361 9.54 -1.91 -14.16
C GLU A 361 9.68 -0.96 -12.97
N VAL A 362 10.16 -1.49 -11.85
CA VAL A 362 10.64 -0.65 -10.75
C VAL A 362 12.00 -0.04 -11.17
N PRO A 363 12.22 1.27 -10.99
CA PRO A 363 13.51 1.88 -11.27
C PRO A 363 14.66 1.14 -10.57
N ALA A 364 15.79 0.97 -11.24
CA ALA A 364 16.89 0.13 -10.74
C ALA A 364 17.45 0.60 -9.38
N ASP A 365 17.41 1.90 -9.12
CA ASP A 365 17.82 2.55 -7.87
C ASP A 365 16.75 2.54 -6.77
N HIS A 366 15.54 2.03 -7.07
CA HIS A 366 14.44 1.84 -6.11
C HIS A 366 14.35 0.39 -5.60
N GLY A 367 15.09 -0.53 -6.22
CA GLY A 367 15.15 -1.95 -5.85
C GLY A 367 16.08 -2.27 -4.66
N PRO A 368 16.35 -3.56 -4.38
CA PRO A 368 17.26 -3.98 -3.32
C PRO A 368 18.67 -3.40 -3.46
N GLY A 369 19.18 -2.76 -2.41
CA GLY A 369 20.49 -2.11 -2.39
C GLY A 369 20.50 -0.72 -3.04
N GLY A 370 19.40 -0.29 -3.65
CA GLY A 370 19.17 1.07 -4.09
C GLY A 370 18.37 1.83 -3.03
N VAL A 371 19.01 2.72 -2.30
CA VAL A 371 18.27 3.78 -1.59
C VAL A 371 19.05 5.10 -1.64
N PRO A 372 18.85 5.92 -2.67
CA PRO A 372 18.90 7.37 -2.52
C PRO A 372 17.46 7.91 -2.57
N HIS A 373 17.07 8.64 -1.53
CA HIS A 373 15.88 9.50 -1.58
C HIS A 373 16.18 10.75 -2.43
N ARG A 374 15.12 11.42 -2.92
CA ARG A 374 15.21 12.71 -3.61
C ARG A 374 15.80 13.82 -2.75
#